data_AF-A0A9P5IXZ2-F1
#
_entry.id   AF-A0A9P5IXZ2-F1
#
_cell.length_a   1.000
_cell.length_b   1.000
_cell.length_c   1.000
_cell.angle_alpha   90.00
_cell.angle_beta   90.00
_cell.angle_gamma   90.00
#
_symmetry.space_group_name_H-M   'P 1'
#
loop_
_entity.id
_entity.type
_entity.pdbx_description
1 polymer ?
#
loop_
_entity_poly.entity_id
_entity_poly.type
_entity_poly.pdbx_seq_one_letter_code
_entity_poly.pdbx_strand_id
1 'polypeptide(L)'
;ESLVDEISKEWALNEKQNLAFCIMASQFQKIMLQKSDTDNQVKPLRMFMEGPGGTGKTHVLRALQSLMSRYGCAHRIRFLAPTGGAAALLDGQTIHRGLGISELAYHLSLKKREELRKEWHNVLFVVIDEVSMV
;
A
#
# COMPACT_ATOMS: atom_id res chain seq x y z
N GLU A 1 21.28 9.12 -11.81
CA GLU A 1 20.23 8.08 -11.94
C GLU A 1 19.16 8.39 -10.91
N SER A 2 17.87 8.12 -11.16
CA SER A 2 16.84 8.42 -10.17
C SER A 2 16.77 7.32 -9.11
N LEU A 3 16.37 7.64 -7.87
CA LEU A 3 16.18 6.64 -6.81
C LEU A 3 15.19 5.53 -7.22
N VAL A 4 14.24 5.84 -8.10
CA VAL A 4 13.29 4.86 -8.66
C VAL A 4 14.05 3.84 -9.52
N ASP A 5 14.96 4.28 -10.38
CA ASP A 5 15.76 3.39 -11.23
C ASP A 5 16.72 2.52 -10.40
N GLU A 6 17.33 3.10 -9.36
CA GLU A 6 18.19 2.38 -8.42
C GLU A 6 17.43 1.23 -7.73
N ILE A 7 16.23 1.51 -7.22
CA ILE A 7 15.40 0.48 -6.55
C ILE A 7 14.92 -0.56 -7.53
N SER A 8 14.54 -0.17 -8.75
CA SER A 8 14.13 -1.11 -9.78
C SER A 8 15.23 -2.14 -10.08
N LYS A 9 16.49 -1.68 -10.15
CA LYS A 9 17.67 -2.52 -10.33
C LYS A 9 17.99 -3.35 -9.08
N GLU A 10 17.98 -2.73 -7.90
CA GLU A 10 18.23 -3.40 -6.60
C GLU A 10 17.28 -4.59 -6.41
N TRP A 11 16.01 -4.41 -6.77
CA TRP A 11 14.97 -5.44 -6.67
C TRP A 11 14.87 -6.32 -7.92
N ALA A 12 15.71 -6.11 -8.95
CA ALA A 12 15.71 -6.88 -10.19
C ALA A 12 14.29 -7.04 -10.81
N LEU A 13 13.54 -5.93 -10.88
CA LEU A 13 12.18 -5.96 -11.42
C LEU A 13 12.19 -6.26 -12.92
N ASN A 14 11.35 -7.20 -13.36
CA ASN A 14 11.11 -7.38 -14.79
C ASN A 14 10.32 -6.21 -15.39
N GLU A 15 10.18 -6.15 -16.71
CA GLU A 15 9.54 -5.03 -17.41
C GLU A 15 8.13 -4.69 -16.87
N LYS A 16 7.26 -5.69 -16.68
CA LYS A 16 5.89 -5.49 -16.20
C LYS A 16 5.85 -5.07 -14.72
N GLN A 17 6.70 -5.69 -13.90
CA GLN A 17 6.87 -5.34 -12.49
C GLN A 17 7.39 -3.91 -12.34
N ASN A 18 8.37 -3.53 -13.16
CA ASN A 18 8.95 -2.19 -13.19
C ASN A 18 7.90 -1.15 -13.62
N LEU A 19 7.09 -1.45 -14.64
CA LEU A 19 5.99 -0.57 -15.04
C LEU A 19 5.02 -0.31 -13.89
N ALA A 20 4.58 -1.36 -13.20
CA ALA A 20 3.70 -1.26 -12.04
C ALA A 20 4.33 -0.43 -10.90
N PHE A 21 5.60 -0.72 -10.59
CA PHE A 21 6.38 0.02 -9.60
C PHE A 21 6.51 1.50 -9.97
N CYS A 22 6.87 1.83 -11.21
CA CYS A 22 7.03 3.20 -11.68
C CYS A 22 5.72 4.00 -11.62
N ILE A 23 4.56 3.39 -11.90
CA ILE A 23 3.25 4.03 -11.76
C ILE A 23 3.01 4.43 -10.29
N MET A 24 3.25 3.50 -9.36
CA MET A 24 3.08 3.76 -7.92
C MET A 24 4.12 4.76 -7.39
N ALA A 25 5.38 4.65 -7.82
CA ALA A 25 6.46 5.58 -7.47
C ALA A 25 6.17 7.01 -7.94
N SER A 26 5.69 7.16 -9.18
CA SER A 26 5.28 8.46 -9.74
C SER A 26 4.13 9.07 -8.95
N GLN A 27 3.15 8.25 -8.55
CA GLN A 27 2.05 8.72 -7.69
C GLN A 27 2.56 9.17 -6.32
N PHE A 28 3.43 8.38 -5.70
CA PHE A 28 4.03 8.71 -4.42
C PHE A 28 4.81 10.03 -4.47
N GLN A 29 5.63 10.23 -5.52
CA GLN A 29 6.36 11.49 -5.73
C GLN A 29 5.41 12.68 -5.93
N LYS A 30 4.33 12.53 -6.70
CA LYS A 30 3.31 13.59 -6.86
C LYS A 30 2.71 13.98 -5.51
N ILE A 31 2.38 13.01 -4.67
CA ILE A 31 1.85 13.25 -3.32
C ILE A 31 2.89 14.00 -2.47
N MET A 32 4.16 13.60 -2.52
CA MET A 32 5.23 14.24 -1.74
C MET A 32 5.57 15.66 -2.19
N LEU A 33 5.40 15.98 -3.47
CA LEU A 33 5.67 17.30 -4.03
C LEU A 33 4.51 18.29 -3.84
N GLN A 34 3.32 17.83 -3.44
CA GLN A 34 2.23 18.72 -3.07
C GLN A 34 2.56 19.46 -1.79
N LYS A 35 3.11 20.67 -1.95
CA LYS A 35 3.09 21.69 -0.90
C LYS A 35 1.65 22.15 -0.71
N SER A 36 1.20 22.12 0.55
CA SER A 36 -0.04 22.73 1.01
C SER A 36 -0.25 24.10 0.36
N ASP A 37 -1.40 24.32 -0.29
CA ASP A 37 -2.06 25.62 -0.55
C ASP A 37 -2.69 25.77 -1.95
N THR A 38 -2.71 24.73 -2.79
CA THR A 38 -3.54 24.77 -4.01
C THR A 38 -4.58 23.65 -4.00
N ASP A 39 -5.82 24.02 -4.33
CA ASP A 39 -7.05 23.22 -4.37
C ASP A 39 -7.00 22.02 -5.35
N ASN A 40 -5.83 21.74 -5.92
CA ASN A 40 -5.62 20.70 -6.91
C ASN A 40 -5.14 19.42 -6.21
N GLN A 41 -6.00 18.76 -5.42
CA GLN A 41 -5.67 17.49 -4.76
C GLN A 41 -5.11 16.45 -5.76
N VAL A 42 -4.02 15.74 -5.41
CA VAL A 42 -3.57 14.61 -6.25
C VAL A 42 -4.72 13.61 -6.36
N LYS A 43 -5.20 13.37 -7.58
CA LYS A 43 -6.18 12.32 -7.83
C LYS A 43 -5.63 10.97 -7.33
N PRO A 44 -6.36 10.25 -6.46
CA PRO A 44 -5.89 8.97 -5.94
C PRO A 44 -5.64 7.95 -7.05
N LEU A 45 -4.53 7.22 -6.96
CA LEU A 45 -4.27 6.06 -7.81
C LEU A 45 -5.19 4.93 -7.39
N ARG A 46 -6.00 4.44 -8.34
CA ARG A 46 -6.73 3.19 -8.22
C ARG A 46 -6.12 2.21 -9.19
N MET A 47 -5.37 1.26 -8.66
CA MET A 47 -4.64 0.27 -9.43
C MET A 47 -5.10 -1.12 -9.04
N PHE A 48 -5.34 -1.95 -10.04
CA PHE A 48 -5.58 -3.37 -9.87
C PHE A 48 -4.48 -4.14 -10.58
N MET A 49 -3.75 -4.96 -9.83
CA MET A 49 -2.60 -5.71 -10.34
C MET A 49 -2.98 -7.19 -10.44
N GLU A 50 -3.31 -7.62 -11.65
CA GLU A 50 -3.62 -9.02 -11.92
C GLU A 50 -2.39 -9.85 -12.28
N GLY A 51 -2.54 -11.16 -12.13
CA GLY A 51 -1.57 -12.15 -12.58
C GLY A 51 -1.69 -13.43 -11.75
N PRO A 52 -1.36 -14.59 -12.32
CA PRO A 52 -1.31 -15.85 -11.58
C PRO A 52 -0.45 -15.79 -10.31
N GLY A 53 -0.63 -16.77 -9.43
CA GLY A 53 0.30 -16.99 -8.32
C GLY A 53 1.74 -17.13 -8.83
N GLY A 54 2.71 -16.59 -8.09
CA GLY A 54 4.13 -16.68 -8.45
C GLY A 54 4.63 -15.65 -9.47
N THR A 55 3.81 -14.71 -9.95
CA THR A 55 4.27 -13.63 -10.87
C THR A 55 5.00 -12.48 -10.19
N GLY A 56 5.17 -12.53 -8.87
CA GLY A 56 5.93 -11.54 -8.11
C GLY A 56 5.19 -10.23 -7.82
N LYS A 57 3.85 -10.24 -7.71
CA LYS A 57 3.08 -9.05 -7.28
C LYS A 57 3.56 -8.52 -5.92
N THR A 58 3.70 -9.43 -4.94
CA THR A 58 4.27 -9.15 -3.60
C THR A 58 5.68 -8.53 -3.70
N HIS A 59 6.47 -8.94 -4.69
CA HIS A 59 7.82 -8.41 -4.91
C HIS A 59 7.80 -6.93 -5.32
N VAL A 60 6.89 -6.54 -6.21
CA VAL A 60 6.67 -5.14 -6.60
C VAL A 60 6.26 -4.28 -5.39
N LEU A 61 5.40 -4.82 -4.53
CA LEU A 61 4.92 -4.12 -3.34
C LEU A 61 6.04 -3.89 -2.32
N ARG A 62 6.96 -4.85 -2.16
CA ARG A 62 8.15 -4.69 -1.31
C ARG A 62 9.14 -3.66 -1.89
N ALA A 63 9.31 -3.60 -3.20
CA ALA A 63 10.09 -2.54 -3.84
C ALA A 63 9.48 -1.15 -3.59
N LEU A 64 8.15 -1.01 -3.67
CA LEU A 64 7.46 0.23 -3.29
C LEU A 64 7.66 0.58 -1.81
N GLN A 65 7.55 -0.40 -0.90
CA GLN A 65 7.81 -0.19 0.52
C GLN A 65 9.26 0.27 0.75
N SER A 66 10.23 -0.31 0.05
CA SER A 66 11.63 0.11 0.07
C SER A 66 11.78 1.57 -0.37
N LEU A 67 11.16 1.96 -1.49
CA LEU A 67 11.14 3.35 -1.95
C LEU A 67 10.57 4.27 -0.87
N MET A 68 9.39 3.97 -0.34
CA MET A 68 8.78 4.79 0.71
C MET A 68 9.65 4.85 1.96
N SER A 69 10.36 3.78 2.31
CA SER A 69 11.31 3.73 3.43
C SER A 69 12.48 4.69 3.24
N ARG A 70 13.04 4.81 2.03
CA ARG A 70 14.10 5.77 1.70
C ARG A 70 13.67 7.23 1.89
N TYR A 71 12.37 7.50 1.88
CA TYR A 71 11.77 8.81 2.21
C TYR A 71 11.23 8.91 3.65
N GLY A 72 11.54 7.96 4.53
CA GLY A 72 11.02 7.92 5.91
C GLY A 72 9.52 7.64 6.01
N CYS A 73 8.89 7.20 4.92
CA CYS A 73 7.45 7.04 4.77
C CYS A 73 7.00 5.57 4.76
N ALA A 74 7.84 4.61 5.15
CA ALA A 74 7.47 3.18 5.22
C ALA A 74 6.21 2.92 6.08
N HIS A 75 5.99 3.73 7.12
CA HIS A 75 4.81 3.64 7.98
C HIS A 75 3.51 4.15 7.33
N ARG A 76 3.58 4.76 6.14
CA ARG A 76 2.45 5.34 5.40
C ARG A 76 1.89 4.41 4.33
N ILE A 77 2.33 3.15 4.27
CA ILE A 77 1.71 2.08 3.49
C ILE A 77 1.11 1.04 4.44
N ARG A 78 -0.05 0.50 4.08
CA ARG A 78 -0.73 -0.57 4.81
C ARG A 78 -1.05 -1.71 3.86
N PHE A 79 -0.70 -2.93 4.29
CA PHE A 79 -1.02 -4.17 3.60
C PHE A 79 -2.15 -4.87 4.32
N LEU A 80 -3.20 -5.18 3.57
CA LEU A 80 -4.36 -5.93 4.00
C LEU A 80 -4.48 -7.20 3.17
N ALA A 81 -4.97 -8.27 3.78
CA ALA A 81 -5.37 -9.47 3.07
C ALA A 81 -6.57 -10.13 3.76
N PRO A 82 -7.37 -10.97 3.07
CA PRO A 82 -8.47 -11.68 3.69
C PRO A 82 -8.02 -12.67 4.78
N THR A 83 -6.89 -13.35 4.56
CA THR A 83 -6.36 -14.37 5.49
C THR A 83 -5.12 -13.89 6.25
N GLY A 84 -4.92 -14.42 7.46
CA GLY A 84 -3.76 -14.08 8.29
C GLY A 84 -2.42 -14.50 7.65
N GLY A 85 -2.38 -15.63 6.95
CA GLY A 85 -1.18 -16.10 6.25
C GLY A 85 -0.76 -15.17 5.12
N ALA A 86 -1.71 -14.74 4.27
CA ALA A 86 -1.43 -13.79 3.20
C ALA A 86 -1.00 -12.42 3.75
N ALA A 87 -1.67 -11.94 4.81
CA ALA A 87 -1.31 -10.68 5.46
C ALA A 87 0.14 -10.71 6.00
N ALA A 88 0.56 -11.82 6.59
CA ALA A 88 1.90 -11.97 7.16
C ALA A 88 3.03 -11.89 6.12
N LEU A 89 2.77 -12.16 4.84
CA LEU A 89 3.79 -12.09 3.78
C LEU A 89 4.28 -10.66 3.50
N LEU A 90 3.51 -9.64 3.90
CA LEU A 90 3.82 -8.23 3.73
C LEU A 90 3.83 -7.47 5.06
N ASP A 91 4.04 -8.20 6.18
CA ASP A 91 3.97 -7.64 7.54
C ASP A 91 2.67 -6.84 7.77
N GLY A 92 1.59 -7.30 7.14
CA GLY A 92 0.29 -6.65 7.11
C GLY A 92 -0.66 -7.19 8.17
N GLN A 93 -1.93 -6.84 8.01
CA GLN A 93 -3.01 -7.33 8.86
C GLN A 93 -4.19 -7.81 8.03
N THR A 94 -5.10 -8.56 8.62
CA THR A 94 -6.32 -8.94 7.90
C THR A 94 -7.18 -7.72 7.60
N ILE A 95 -7.96 -7.75 6.52
CA ILE A 95 -8.93 -6.69 6.18
C ILE A 95 -9.84 -6.41 7.39
N HIS A 96 -10.34 -7.49 8.02
CA HIS A 96 -11.16 -7.41 9.22
C HIS A 96 -10.50 -6.62 10.35
N ARG A 97 -9.26 -6.97 10.70
CA ARG A 97 -8.52 -6.29 11.76
C ARG A 97 -8.21 -4.84 11.40
N GLY A 98 -7.71 -4.60 10.18
CA GLY A 98 -7.26 -3.29 9.76
C GLY A 98 -8.40 -2.29 9.59
N LEU A 99 -9.59 -2.74 9.20
CA LEU A 99 -10.76 -1.87 9.04
C LEU A 99 -11.71 -1.92 10.24
N GLY A 100 -11.43 -2.77 11.23
CA GLY A 100 -12.29 -2.95 12.40
C GLY A 100 -13.63 -3.63 12.08
N ILE A 101 -13.66 -4.50 11.07
CA ILE A 101 -14.85 -5.26 10.69
C ILE A 101 -14.94 -6.48 11.60
N SER A 102 -16.11 -6.66 12.23
CA SER A 102 -16.41 -7.80 13.09
C SER A 102 -17.72 -8.43 12.65
N GLU A 103 -17.74 -9.75 12.52
CA GLU A 103 -18.98 -10.50 12.28
C GLU A 103 -19.94 -10.43 13.47
N LEU A 104 -19.39 -10.24 14.68
CA LEU A 104 -20.15 -10.24 15.94
C LEU A 104 -20.69 -8.86 16.31
N ALA A 105 -20.23 -7.79 15.65
CA ALA A 105 -20.60 -6.42 15.99
C ALA A 105 -20.78 -5.56 14.73
N TYR A 106 -22.02 -5.15 14.47
CA TYR A 106 -22.36 -4.22 13.39
C TYR A 106 -21.82 -2.80 13.59
N HIS A 107 -21.42 -2.45 14.81
CA HIS A 107 -20.93 -1.11 15.16
C HIS A 107 -19.59 -1.18 15.90
N LEU A 108 -18.63 -0.40 15.39
CA LEU A 108 -17.37 -0.13 16.06
C LEU A 108 -17.60 0.76 17.29
N SER A 109 -17.04 0.36 18.42
CA SER A 109 -17.04 1.19 19.62
C SER A 109 -16.34 2.53 19.36
N LEU A 110 -16.77 3.60 20.04
CA LEU A 110 -16.16 4.94 19.87
C LEU A 110 -14.65 4.92 20.06
N LYS A 111 -14.18 4.19 21.08
CA LYS A 111 -12.76 3.97 21.35
C LYS A 111 -12.06 3.34 20.15
N LYS A 112 -12.61 2.27 19.58
CA LYS A 112 -11.99 1.58 18.44
C LYS A 112 -11.97 2.44 17.18
N ARG A 113 -13.02 3.24 16.94
CA ARG A 113 -13.05 4.21 15.83
C ARG A 113 -11.95 5.26 15.96
N GLU A 114 -11.69 5.73 17.18
CA GLU A 114 -10.62 6.71 17.43
C GLU A 114 -9.23 6.10 17.23
N GLU A 115 -9.00 4.87 17.72
CA GLU A 115 -7.77 4.11 17.47
C GLU A 115 -7.51 3.95 15.98
N LEU A 116 -8.51 3.49 15.21
CA LEU A 116 -8.39 3.33 13.77
C LEU A 116 -8.15 4.68 13.08
N ARG A 117 -8.86 5.75 13.46
CA ARG A 117 -8.60 7.08 12.88
C ARG A 117 -7.15 7.51 13.06
N LYS A 118 -6.56 7.27 14.24
CA LYS A 118 -5.14 7.57 14.50
C LYS A 118 -4.22 6.70 13.65
N GLU A 119 -4.50 5.39 13.54
CA GLU A 119 -3.71 4.45 12.76
C GLU A 119 -3.71 4.77 11.26
N TRP A 120 -4.86 5.23 10.73
CA TRP A 120 -5.09 5.50 9.31
C TRP A 120 -4.80 6.94 8.89
N HIS A 121 -4.68 7.89 9.82
CA HIS A 121 -4.56 9.34 9.54
C HIS A 121 -3.45 9.69 8.53
N ASN A 122 -2.30 9.01 8.61
CA ASN A 122 -1.12 9.31 7.79
C ASN A 122 -0.88 8.31 6.65
N VAL A 123 -1.82 7.37 6.41
CA VAL A 123 -1.67 6.36 5.37
C VAL A 123 -1.87 6.99 3.99
N LEU A 124 -0.94 6.72 3.08
CA LEU A 124 -0.96 7.15 1.67
C LEU A 124 -1.35 6.02 0.73
N PHE A 125 -0.89 4.81 1.02
CA PHE A 125 -1.14 3.62 0.21
C PHE A 125 -1.84 2.57 1.04
N VAL A 126 -2.94 2.05 0.49
CA VAL A 126 -3.64 0.87 1.00
C VAL A 126 -3.57 -0.20 -0.06
N VAL A 127 -3.03 -1.35 0.31
CA VAL A 127 -2.87 -2.49 -0.58
C VAL A 127 -3.71 -3.62 -0.04
N ILE A 128 -4.51 -4.23 -0.91
CA ILE A 128 -5.32 -5.40 -0.58
C ILE A 128 -4.83 -6.55 -1.46
N ASP A 129 -4.17 -7.53 -0.85
CA ASP A 129 -3.73 -8.75 -1.52
C ASP A 129 -4.82 -9.82 -1.45
N GLU A 130 -4.78 -10.80 -2.36
CA GLU A 130 -5.77 -11.89 -2.48
C GLU A 130 -7.23 -11.38 -2.53
N VAL A 131 -7.46 -10.29 -3.27
CA VAL A 131 -8.79 -9.66 -3.39
C VAL A 131 -9.85 -10.58 -4.03
N SER A 132 -9.44 -11.68 -4.67
CA SER A 132 -10.35 -12.72 -5.17
C SER A 132 -11.11 -13.45 -4.05
N MET A 133 -10.65 -13.36 -2.81
CA MET A 133 -11.29 -13.97 -1.64
C MET A 133 -12.14 -12.99 -0.81
N VAL A 134 -12.32 -11.76 -1.29
CA VAL A 134 -13.06 -10.69 -0.62
C VAL A 134 -14.46 -10.54 -1.21
#